data_AF-A0A846NGF8-F1
#
_entry.id   AF-A0A846NGF8-F1
#
_cell.length_a   1.000
_cell.length_b   1.000
_cell.length_c   1.000
_cell.angle_alpha   90.00
_cell.angle_beta   90.00
_cell.angle_gamma   90.00
#
_symmetry.space_group_name_H-M   'P 1'
#
loop_
_entity.id
_entity.type
_entity.pdbx_description
1 polymer ?
#
loop_
_entity_poly.entity_id
_entity_poly.type
_entity_poly.pdbx_seq_one_letter_code
_entity_poly.pdbx_strand_id
1 'polypeptide(L)'
;SFDPPTGLYEYGVSDKVITQLQLEKMLKEGKLEKPERIVMIQCVGARTGEIWTYELPGYRSQVSWALSRILKTKELPREEVGWAYCSKICCMNAIKNALMIKEQHPDTEIYILYGDLRTYKEYEEFYNEAREREIEFIRYILELPPRINKTSE
;
A
#
# COMPACT_ATOMS: atom_id res chain seq x y z
N SER A 1 -4.78 -13.87 4.55
CA SER A 1 -3.94 -12.78 3.99
C SER A 1 -4.35 -12.58 2.55
N PHE A 2 -4.16 -11.39 2.00
CA PHE A 2 -4.22 -11.18 0.54
C PHE A 2 -2.90 -11.68 -0.05
N ASP A 3 -2.96 -12.53 -1.07
CA ASP A 3 -1.81 -12.93 -1.88
C ASP A 3 -2.00 -12.28 -3.26
N PRO A 4 -1.10 -11.36 -3.67
CA PRO A 4 -1.28 -10.66 -4.94
C PRO A 4 -1.18 -11.65 -6.12
N PRO A 5 -2.00 -11.48 -7.17
CA PRO A 5 -1.88 -12.29 -8.37
C PRO A 5 -0.53 -12.03 -9.06
N THR A 6 0.03 -13.07 -9.69
CA THR A 6 1.27 -12.95 -10.47
C THR A 6 1.13 -11.90 -11.57
N GLY A 7 2.16 -11.07 -11.75
CA GLY A 7 2.20 -9.97 -12.70
C GLY A 7 1.70 -8.63 -12.14
N LEU A 8 0.93 -8.61 -11.05
CA LEU A 8 0.52 -7.37 -10.40
C LEU A 8 1.75 -6.63 -9.86
N TYR A 9 2.05 -5.46 -10.42
CA TYR A 9 3.31 -4.74 -10.15
C TYR A 9 4.56 -5.63 -10.33
N GLU A 10 4.56 -6.53 -11.32
CA GLU A 10 5.66 -7.50 -11.52
C GLU A 10 5.84 -8.51 -10.37
N TYR A 11 4.87 -8.64 -9.46
CA TYR A 11 4.92 -9.64 -8.39
C TYR A 11 4.97 -11.06 -8.97
N GLY A 12 5.90 -11.88 -8.46
CA GLY A 12 6.14 -13.24 -8.98
C GLY A 12 6.80 -13.28 -10.37
N VAL A 13 7.07 -12.12 -10.99
CA VAL A 13 7.82 -12.00 -12.25
C VAL A 13 9.24 -11.47 -11.98
N SER A 14 9.36 -10.50 -11.08
CA SER A 14 10.63 -9.94 -10.60
C SER A 14 10.91 -10.38 -9.17
N ASP A 15 12.14 -10.81 -8.90
CA ASP A 15 12.63 -11.13 -7.55
C ASP A 15 12.77 -9.91 -6.64
N LYS A 16 12.88 -8.71 -7.24
CA LYS A 16 12.93 -7.42 -6.53
C LYS A 16 11.55 -6.95 -6.01
N VAL A 17 10.46 -7.61 -6.40
CA VAL A 17 9.09 -7.25 -5.96
C VAL A 17 8.58 -8.26 -4.96
N ILE A 18 8.43 -7.82 -3.71
CA ILE A 18 7.98 -8.64 -2.59
C ILE A 18 6.84 -7.96 -1.84
N THR A 19 6.05 -8.77 -1.13
CA THR A 19 5.00 -8.28 -0.22
C THR A 19 5.60 -7.73 1.08
N GLN A 20 4.85 -6.88 1.78
CA GLN A 20 5.22 -6.39 3.12
C GLN A 20 5.43 -7.52 4.15
N LEU A 21 4.71 -8.64 4.00
CA LEU A 21 4.87 -9.80 4.87
C LEU A 21 6.18 -10.55 4.60
N GLN A 22 6.56 -10.69 3.34
CA GLN A 22 7.86 -11.25 2.94
C GLN A 22 9.00 -10.35 3.42
N LEU A 23 8.88 -9.03 3.24
CA LEU A 23 9.87 -8.06 3.72
C LEU A 23 10.04 -8.15 5.25
N GLU A 24 8.94 -8.18 6.01
CA GLU A 24 9.00 -8.32 7.46
C GLU A 24 9.69 -9.62 7.89
N LYS A 25 9.45 -10.73 7.18
CA LYS A 25 10.14 -12.00 7.42
C LYS A 25 11.64 -11.87 7.12
N MET A 26 12.02 -11.26 6.01
CA MET A 26 13.43 -11.04 5.65
C MET A 26 14.16 -10.18 6.67
N LEU A 27 13.53 -9.11 7.16
CA LEU A 27 14.08 -8.24 8.21
C LEU A 27 14.29 -8.97 9.53
N LYS A 28 13.32 -9.79 9.96
CA LYS A 28 13.40 -10.59 11.18
C LYS A 28 14.46 -11.68 11.10
N GLU A 29 14.66 -12.26 9.92
CA GLU A 29 15.67 -13.30 9.68
C GLU A 29 17.06 -12.73 9.36
N GLY A 30 17.21 -11.40 9.25
CA GLY A 30 18.47 -10.76 8.88
C GLY A 30 18.94 -11.08 7.45
N LYS A 31 17.99 -11.40 6.55
CA LYS A 31 18.26 -11.82 5.16
C LYS A 31 18.09 -10.72 4.12
N LEU A 32 17.77 -9.50 4.56
CA LEU A 32 17.67 -8.37 3.65
C LEU A 32 19.09 -7.88 3.33
N GLU A 33 19.53 -8.03 2.09
CA GLU A 33 20.74 -7.37 1.60
C GLU A 33 20.52 -5.85 1.55
N LYS A 34 21.56 -5.04 1.83
CA LYS A 34 21.46 -3.57 1.93
C LYS A 34 20.92 -2.98 0.60
N PRO A 35 19.68 -2.49 0.56
CA PRO A 35 19.14 -1.88 -0.65
C PRO A 35 19.53 -0.40 -0.69
N GLU A 36 19.90 0.11 -1.87
CA GLU A 36 20.11 1.55 -2.07
C GLU A 36 18.78 2.30 -1.97
N ARG A 37 17.72 1.76 -2.57
CA ARG A 37 16.40 2.37 -2.63
C ARG A 37 15.28 1.34 -2.46
N ILE A 38 14.28 1.68 -1.65
CA ILE A 38 13.05 0.91 -1.47
C ILE A 38 11.84 1.80 -1.80
N VAL A 39 10.90 1.23 -2.55
CA VAL A 39 9.59 1.84 -2.80
C VAL A 39 8.49 0.92 -2.26
N MET A 40 7.67 1.42 -1.35
CA MET A 40 6.54 0.69 -0.76
C MET A 40 5.22 1.22 -1.31
N ILE A 41 4.44 0.35 -1.97
CA ILE A 41 3.14 0.73 -2.56
C ILE A 41 2.02 0.35 -1.58
N GLN A 42 1.28 1.34 -1.09
CA GLN A 42 0.10 1.11 -0.24
C GLN A 42 -1.15 0.81 -1.07
N CYS A 43 -2.16 0.24 -0.41
CA CYS A 43 -3.48 -0.07 -0.98
C CYS A 43 -3.45 -1.12 -2.11
N VAL A 44 -2.38 -1.92 -2.24
CA VAL A 44 -2.35 -3.04 -3.18
C VAL A 44 -3.41 -4.07 -2.77
N GLY A 45 -4.38 -4.34 -3.64
CA GLY A 45 -5.48 -5.26 -3.38
C GLY A 45 -6.54 -4.75 -2.40
N ALA A 46 -6.50 -3.46 -2.04
CA ALA A 46 -7.44 -2.84 -1.10
C ALA A 46 -7.87 -1.46 -1.61
N ARG A 47 -9.05 -1.01 -1.18
CA ARG A 47 -9.67 0.24 -1.65
C ARG A 47 -9.91 0.28 -3.16
N THR A 48 -9.99 -0.88 -3.81
CA THR A 48 -10.27 -0.97 -5.24
C THR A 48 -11.68 -0.51 -5.54
N GLY A 49 -11.79 0.50 -6.42
CA GLY A 49 -13.08 1.10 -6.76
C GLY A 49 -13.81 1.63 -5.54
N GLU A 50 -13.11 2.06 -4.48
CA GLU A 50 -13.74 2.79 -3.37
C GLU A 50 -14.42 4.04 -3.97
N ILE A 51 -15.73 4.19 -3.72
CA ILE A 51 -16.51 5.35 -4.15
C ILE A 51 -16.80 6.11 -2.87
N TRP A 52 -16.38 7.36 -2.78
CA TRP A 52 -16.66 8.15 -1.59
C TRP A 52 -18.09 8.65 -1.63
N THR A 53 -18.79 8.54 -0.51
CA THR A 53 -20.21 8.95 -0.42
C THR A 53 -20.41 10.44 -0.66
N TYR A 54 -19.38 11.25 -0.47
CA TYR A 54 -19.34 12.68 -0.82
C TYR A 54 -19.34 12.93 -2.34
N GLU A 55 -18.79 12.02 -3.15
CA GLU A 55 -18.74 12.11 -4.61
C GLU A 55 -20.06 11.75 -5.29
N LEU A 56 -21.09 11.41 -4.50
CA LEU A 56 -22.44 11.13 -4.96
C LEU A 56 -23.40 12.21 -4.43
N PRO A 57 -23.51 13.38 -5.10
CA PRO A 57 -24.44 14.42 -4.71
C PRO A 57 -25.87 13.85 -4.70
N GLY A 58 -26.54 13.87 -3.53
CA GLY A 58 -27.94 13.50 -3.38
C GLY A 58 -28.23 12.23 -2.58
N TYR A 59 -27.23 11.39 -2.28
CA TYR A 59 -27.44 10.13 -1.54
C TYR A 59 -27.05 10.26 -0.06
N ARG A 60 -27.94 10.85 0.76
CA ARG A 60 -27.81 10.83 2.22
C ARG A 60 -28.44 9.58 2.82
N SER A 61 -27.63 8.82 3.57
CA SER A 61 -27.95 7.77 4.54
C SER A 61 -28.69 6.51 4.01
N GLN A 62 -28.15 5.34 4.35
CA GLN A 62 -28.62 3.97 4.08
C GLN A 62 -28.56 3.47 2.63
N VAL A 63 -28.99 4.23 1.62
CA VAL A 63 -29.00 3.76 0.21
C VAL A 63 -27.61 3.75 -0.43
N SER A 64 -26.69 4.61 0.02
CA SER A 64 -25.32 4.70 -0.53
C SER A 64 -24.52 3.40 -0.37
N TRP A 65 -24.70 2.68 0.75
CA TRP A 65 -24.10 1.37 0.96
C TRP A 65 -24.69 0.30 0.02
N ALA A 66 -26.01 0.32 -0.16
CA ALA A 66 -26.70 -0.61 -1.06
C ALA A 66 -26.32 -0.36 -2.52
N LEU A 67 -26.25 0.91 -2.96
CA LEU A 67 -25.82 1.31 -4.29
C LEU A 67 -24.35 0.96 -4.57
N SER A 68 -23.46 1.19 -3.61
CA SER A 68 -22.07 0.75 -3.69
C SER A 68 -21.98 -0.76 -3.93
N ARG A 69 -22.83 -1.56 -3.27
CA ARG A 69 -22.93 -3.01 -3.54
C ARG A 69 -23.52 -3.33 -4.92
N ILE A 70 -24.58 -2.65 -5.34
CA ILE A 70 -25.29 -2.93 -6.61
C ILE A 70 -24.43 -2.52 -7.82
N LEU A 71 -23.77 -1.37 -7.76
CA LEU A 71 -22.92 -0.85 -8.84
C LEU A 71 -21.57 -1.57 -8.91
N LYS A 72 -20.95 -1.92 -7.77
CA LYS A 72 -19.62 -2.59 -7.76
C LYS A 72 -19.66 -4.09 -8.05
N THR A 73 -20.82 -4.75 -7.97
CA THR A 73 -20.89 -6.22 -8.15
C THR A 73 -21.21 -6.68 -9.56
N LYS A 74 -21.63 -5.79 -10.47
CA LYS A 74 -22.11 -6.24 -11.79
C LYS A 74 -21.06 -6.35 -12.89
N GLU A 75 -19.87 -5.75 -12.77
CA GLU A 75 -18.95 -5.69 -13.93
C GLU A 75 -17.47 -5.99 -13.66
N LEU A 76 -17.03 -6.20 -12.41
CA LEU A 76 -15.62 -6.54 -12.14
C LEU A 76 -15.51 -7.86 -11.37
N PRO A 77 -14.86 -8.91 -11.93
CA PRO A 77 -14.64 -10.15 -11.22
C PRO A 77 -13.83 -9.87 -9.94
N ARG A 78 -14.38 -10.29 -8.79
CA ARG A 78 -13.80 -10.12 -7.45
C ARG A 78 -12.38 -10.67 -7.32
N GLU A 79 -12.02 -11.61 -8.18
CA GLU A 79 -10.76 -12.34 -8.15
C GLU A 79 -9.60 -11.54 -8.76
N GLU A 80 -9.86 -10.50 -9.57
CA GLU A 80 -8.80 -9.84 -10.34
C GLU A 80 -8.35 -8.49 -9.77
N VAL A 81 -9.14 -7.81 -8.93
CA VAL A 81 -8.92 -6.37 -8.70
C VAL A 81 -8.81 -5.97 -7.21
N GLY A 82 -9.11 -6.85 -6.24
CA GLY A 82 -8.97 -6.57 -4.80
C GLY A 82 -10.25 -6.04 -4.12
N TRP A 83 -10.12 -5.63 -2.85
CA TRP A 83 -11.28 -5.34 -1.99
C TRP A 83 -11.63 -3.86 -1.94
N ALA A 84 -12.92 -3.52 -1.97
CA ALA A 84 -13.40 -2.13 -1.91
C ALA A 84 -13.32 -1.47 -0.50
N TYR A 85 -12.57 -2.07 0.42
CA TYR A 85 -12.37 -1.57 1.78
C TYR A 85 -10.88 -1.51 2.11
N CYS A 86 -10.53 -0.63 3.06
CA CYS A 86 -9.18 -0.52 3.57
C CYS A 86 -8.84 -1.72 4.48
N SER A 87 -7.65 -2.30 4.30
CA SER A 87 -7.12 -3.36 5.17
C SER A 87 -6.76 -2.88 6.59
N LYS A 88 -6.77 -1.57 6.84
CA LYS A 88 -6.46 -0.85 8.10
C LYS A 88 -5.05 -1.04 8.67
N ILE A 89 -4.34 -2.10 8.28
CA ILE A 89 -3.04 -2.46 8.85
C ILE A 89 -1.84 -2.11 7.95
N CYS A 90 -2.07 -1.92 6.63
CA CYS A 90 -0.98 -1.78 5.67
C CYS A 90 -0.11 -0.53 5.88
N CYS A 91 -0.73 0.62 6.22
CA CYS A 91 -0.01 1.87 6.47
C CYS A 91 0.94 1.72 7.67
N MET A 92 0.43 1.16 8.76
CA MET A 92 1.17 0.93 10.00
C MET A 92 2.33 -0.06 9.80
N ASN A 93 2.10 -1.16 9.10
CA ASN A 93 3.15 -2.13 8.78
C ASN A 93 4.25 -1.54 7.91
N ALA A 94 3.90 -0.69 6.94
CA ALA A 94 4.89 -0.06 6.07
C ALA A 94 5.78 0.92 6.84
N ILE A 95 5.20 1.75 7.72
CA ILE A 95 5.96 2.65 8.60
C ILE A 95 6.90 1.84 9.50
N LYS A 96 6.37 0.81 10.18
CA LYS A 96 7.16 -0.09 11.04
C LYS A 96 8.35 -0.69 10.28
N ASN A 97 8.09 -1.29 9.12
CA ASN A 97 9.13 -1.94 8.33
C ASN A 97 10.15 -0.91 7.80
N ALA A 98 9.72 0.29 7.40
CA ALA A 98 10.61 1.35 6.96
C ALA A 98 11.54 1.84 8.08
N LEU A 99 11.01 2.01 9.31
CA LEU A 99 11.82 2.34 10.48
C LEU A 99 12.85 1.23 10.78
N MET A 100 12.43 -0.04 10.77
CA MET A 100 13.34 -1.19 10.94
C MET A 100 14.46 -1.21 9.89
N ILE A 101 14.15 -0.86 8.63
CA ILE A 101 15.16 -0.76 7.58
C ILE A 101 16.13 0.38 7.90
N LYS A 102 15.65 1.56 8.30
CA LYS A 102 16.52 2.69 8.68
C LYS A 102 17.39 2.39 9.90
N GLU A 103 16.95 1.52 10.81
CA GLU A 103 17.79 1.04 11.92
C GLU A 103 18.95 0.17 11.45
N GLN A 104 18.71 -0.73 10.49
CA GLN A 104 19.73 -1.66 9.98
C GLN A 104 20.61 -1.01 8.88
N HIS A 105 20.02 -0.14 8.08
CA HIS A 105 20.59 0.50 6.90
C HIS A 105 20.17 1.99 6.84
N PRO A 106 20.83 2.87 7.62
CA PRO A 106 20.46 4.29 7.71
C PRO A 106 20.47 5.04 6.36
N ASP A 107 21.40 4.67 5.47
CA ASP A 107 21.60 5.32 4.17
C ASP A 107 20.56 4.93 3.10
N THR A 108 19.73 3.91 3.35
CA THR A 108 18.74 3.45 2.36
C THR A 108 17.70 4.54 2.11
N GLU A 109 17.47 4.88 0.84
CA GLU A 109 16.38 5.77 0.43
C GLU A 109 15.05 5.01 0.48
N ILE A 110 14.05 5.55 1.19
CA ILE A 110 12.76 4.88 1.34
C ILE A 110 11.62 5.82 0.94
N TYR A 111 10.79 5.33 0.02
CA TYR A 111 9.60 6.00 -0.47
C TYR A 111 8.36 5.17 -0.15
N ILE A 112 7.36 5.77 0.50
CA ILE A 112 6.05 5.16 0.75
C ILE A 112 5.01 5.86 -0.12
N LEU A 113 4.54 5.14 -1.15
CA LEU A 113 3.47 5.61 -2.04
C LEU A 113 2.12 5.30 -1.40
N TYR A 114 1.30 6.33 -1.17
CA TYR A 114 0.00 6.17 -0.48
C TYR A 114 -1.14 6.94 -1.14
N GLY A 115 -2.37 6.40 -1.04
CA GLY A 115 -3.58 7.14 -1.42
C GLY A 115 -4.06 8.04 -0.28
N ASP A 116 -4.41 7.42 0.84
CA ASP A 116 -4.62 8.10 2.12
C ASP A 116 -3.84 7.35 3.20
N LEU A 117 -3.08 8.10 4.00
CA LEU A 117 -2.34 7.56 5.11
C LEU A 117 -3.30 7.42 6.30
N ARG A 118 -3.52 6.18 6.75
CA ARG A 118 -4.43 5.88 7.87
C ARG A 118 -3.62 5.31 9.03
N THR A 119 -3.15 6.20 9.90
CA THR A 119 -2.53 5.88 11.19
C THR A 119 -3.57 6.01 12.30
N TYR A 120 -3.48 5.17 13.32
CA TYR A 120 -4.37 5.20 14.47
C TYR A 120 -3.56 5.39 15.75
N LYS A 121 -3.94 6.34 16.60
CA LYS A 121 -3.39 6.55 17.95
C LYS A 121 -1.85 6.63 17.97
N GLU A 122 -1.19 5.70 18.68
CA GLU A 122 0.25 5.65 18.93
C GLU A 122 1.09 5.60 17.63
N TYR A 123 0.46 5.28 16.49
CA TYR A 123 1.12 5.30 15.18
C TYR A 123 1.37 6.70 14.59
N GLU A 124 0.81 7.76 15.18
CA GLU A 124 1.18 9.13 14.82
C GLU A 124 2.63 9.44 15.21
N GLU A 125 3.10 8.92 16.34
CA GLU A 125 4.49 9.09 16.79
C GLU A 125 5.46 8.37 15.83
N PHE A 126 5.18 7.12 15.46
CA PHE A 126 5.98 6.39 14.48
C PHE A 126 5.98 7.06 13.10
N TYR A 127 4.88 7.71 12.71
CA TYR A 127 4.84 8.47 11.48
C TYR A 127 5.78 9.69 11.53
N ASN A 128 5.76 10.44 12.65
CA ASN A 128 6.67 11.57 12.84
C ASN A 128 8.13 11.13 12.84
N GLU A 129 8.45 10.07 13.59
CA GLU A 129 9.77 9.47 13.61
C GLU A 129 10.22 9.06 12.19
N ALA A 130 9.32 8.43 11.41
CA ALA A 130 9.66 8.03 10.05
C ALA A 130 10.05 9.24 9.17
N ARG A 131 9.34 10.36 9.32
CA ARG A 131 9.68 11.60 8.62
C ARG A 131 11.00 12.21 9.07
N GLU A 132 11.30 12.16 10.38
CA GLU A 132 12.58 12.62 10.93
C GLU A 132 13.75 11.78 10.40
N ARG A 133 13.52 10.49 10.11
CA ARG A 133 14.49 9.60 9.47
C ARG A 133 14.50 9.68 7.94
N GLU A 134 13.98 10.76 7.37
CA GLU A 134 13.99 11.03 5.92
C GLU A 134 13.27 9.96 5.09
N ILE A 135 12.24 9.31 5.65
CA ILE A 135 11.33 8.46 4.87
C ILE A 135 10.34 9.38 4.13
N GLU A 136 10.32 9.27 2.81
CA GLU A 136 9.48 10.10 1.97
C GLU A 136 8.08 9.49 1.76
N PHE A 137 7.05 10.29 1.97
CA PHE A 137 5.66 9.88 1.76
C PHE A 137 5.12 10.58 0.51
N ILE A 138 4.88 9.82 -0.55
CA ILE A 138 4.41 10.34 -1.83
C ILE A 138 2.95 9.95 -2.02
N ARG A 139 2.08 10.95 -2.15
CA ARG A 139 0.66 10.71 -2.40
C ARG A 139 0.41 10.36 -3.87
N TYR A 140 -0.40 9.34 -4.14
CA TYR A 140 -0.88 9.00 -5.47
C TYR A 140 -2.41 8.86 -5.49
N ILE A 141 -3.00 8.96 -6.69
CA ILE A 141 -4.44 8.81 -6.91
C ILE A 141 -4.72 7.32 -7.13
N LEU A 142 -5.64 6.70 -6.39
CA LEU A 142 -5.86 5.25 -6.43
C LEU A 142 -6.27 4.74 -7.82
N GLU A 143 -7.01 5.56 -8.56
CA GLU A 143 -7.45 5.32 -9.94
C GLU A 143 -6.30 5.40 -10.95
N LEU A 144 -5.18 6.01 -10.55
CA LEU A 144 -3.95 6.13 -11.33
C LEU A 144 -2.78 5.52 -10.53
N PRO A 145 -2.78 4.20 -10.32
CA PRO A 145 -1.73 3.53 -9.57
C PRO A 145 -0.37 3.70 -10.26
N PRO A 146 0.74 3.63 -9.48
CA PRO A 146 2.08 3.71 -10.04
C PRO A 146 2.34 2.58 -11.04
N ARG A 147 3.21 2.82 -12.01
CA ARG A 147 3.65 1.79 -12.96
C ARG A 147 5.10 1.44 -12.70
N ILE A 148 5.40 0.15 -12.73
CA ILE A 148 6.78 -0.34 -12.67
C ILE A 148 7.24 -0.54 -14.09
N ASN A 149 8.28 0.21 -14.48
CA ASN A 149 8.94 0.05 -15.76
C ASN A 149 10.37 -0.44 -15.48
N LYS A 150 10.87 -1.33 -16.34
CA LYS A 150 12.29 -1.66 -16.34
C LYS A 150 13.03 -0.50 -16.99
N THR A 151 13.88 0.17 -16.23
CA THR A 151 14.87 1.07 -16.82
C THR A 151 15.92 0.19 -17.50
N SER A 152 16.21 0.44 -18.78
CA SER A 152 17.43 -0.09 -19.39
C SER A 152 18.59 0.55 -18.64
N GLU A 153 19.37 -0.27 -17.94
CA GLU A 153 20.67 0.12 -17.38
C GLU A 153 21.57 0.73 -18.47
#